data_AF-A0A0L0EQ71-F1
#
_entry.id   AF-A0A0L0EQ71-F1
#
_cell.length_a   1.000
_cell.length_b   1.000
_cell.length_c   1.000
_cell.angle_alpha   90.00
_cell.angle_beta   90.00
_cell.angle_gamma   90.00
#
_symmetry.space_group_name_H-M   'P 1'
#
loop_
_entity.id
_entity.type
_entity.pdbx_description
1 polymer ?
#
loop_
_entity_poly.entity_id
_entity_poly.type
_entity_poly.pdbx_seq_one_letter_code
_entity_poly.pdbx_strand_id
1 'polypeptide(L)'
;MKNTQALETLSSSRNRRLLRLLIAAMCFLTITWLAFNTSFRSHQLLHSNADHAGRSLTKQLALNAALPMSRMDTPQLRALSNHLASDDYVLSVRVYNHQGQFIIGNDGQNAPPQITDLPRHLPGLAQSKQPIVEPIYDAEQQPIGFVSVEYLTEAAMAQSHRHFH
;
A
#
# COMPACT_ATOMS: atom_id res chain seq x y z
N MET A 1 8.29 40.77 -54.56
CA MET A 1 9.30 39.69 -54.71
C MET A 1 10.29 39.69 -53.55
N LYS A 2 9.87 39.27 -52.35
CA LYS A 2 10.74 39.07 -51.16
C LYS A 2 10.03 38.06 -50.28
N ASN A 3 10.28 36.77 -50.49
CA ASN A 3 9.92 35.69 -49.55
C ASN A 3 10.53 34.33 -49.94
N THR A 4 11.29 34.23 -51.02
CA THR A 4 11.95 32.98 -51.43
C THR A 4 13.34 32.78 -50.82
N GLN A 5 14.02 33.86 -50.39
CA GLN A 5 15.38 33.76 -49.83
C GLN A 5 15.41 33.23 -48.38
N ALA A 6 14.32 33.35 -47.62
CA ALA A 6 14.22 32.77 -46.28
C ALA A 6 14.00 31.23 -46.32
N LEU A 7 13.48 30.71 -47.43
CA LEU A 7 13.26 29.27 -47.61
C LEU A 7 14.50 28.55 -48.16
N GLU A 8 15.38 29.22 -48.89
CA GLU A 8 16.63 28.61 -49.39
C GLU A 8 17.72 28.47 -48.33
N THR A 9 17.75 29.31 -47.29
CA THR A 9 18.70 29.14 -46.17
C THR A 9 18.39 27.93 -45.29
N LEU A 10 17.19 27.35 -45.41
CA LEU A 10 16.81 26.07 -44.81
C LEU A 10 17.27 24.86 -45.64
N SER A 11 17.78 25.07 -46.86
CA SER A 11 18.21 24.03 -47.79
C SER A 11 19.73 23.79 -47.79
N SER A 12 20.36 23.81 -46.61
CA SER A 12 21.75 23.33 -46.44
C SER A 12 21.76 21.99 -45.72
N SER A 13 22.57 21.03 -46.20
CA SER A 13 22.70 19.68 -45.63
C SER A 13 23.02 19.71 -44.12
N ARG A 14 23.71 20.76 -43.66
CA ARG A 14 24.04 21.01 -42.26
C ARG A 14 22.83 21.38 -41.42
N ASN A 15 21.91 22.20 -41.93
CA ASN A 15 20.69 22.59 -41.23
C ASN A 15 19.71 21.42 -41.10
N ARG A 16 19.65 20.53 -42.11
CA ARG A 16 18.86 19.28 -42.00
C ARG A 16 19.44 18.32 -40.94
N ARG A 17 20.77 18.25 -40.79
CA ARG A 17 21.42 17.46 -39.73
C ARG A 17 21.16 18.06 -38.34
N LEU A 18 21.25 19.37 -38.19
CA LEU A 18 20.94 20.07 -36.94
C LEU A 18 19.47 19.90 -36.54
N LEU A 19 18.55 19.98 -37.51
CA LEU A 19 17.12 19.75 -37.25
C LEU A 19 16.87 18.31 -36.76
N ARG A 20 17.50 17.30 -37.37
CA ARG A 20 17.41 15.91 -36.91
C ARG A 20 18.00 15.72 -35.51
N LEU A 21 19.12 16.37 -35.21
CA LEU A 21 19.72 16.35 -33.87
C LEU A 21 18.82 17.02 -32.83
N LEU A 22 18.18 18.14 -33.17
CA LEU A 22 17.22 18.82 -32.29
C LEU A 22 15.99 17.94 -32.01
N ILE A 23 15.43 17.30 -33.03
CA ILE A 23 14.30 16.37 -32.86
C ILE A 23 14.73 15.19 -31.98
N ALA A 24 15.91 14.61 -32.22
CA ALA A 24 16.44 13.52 -31.41
C ALA A 24 16.69 13.95 -29.96
N ALA A 25 17.25 15.14 -29.73
CA ALA A 25 17.48 15.69 -28.39
C ALA A 25 16.16 15.93 -27.65
N MET A 26 15.16 16.50 -28.33
CA MET A 26 13.83 16.70 -27.76
C MET A 26 13.18 15.36 -27.39
N CYS A 27 13.26 14.36 -28.29
CA CYS A 27 12.75 13.02 -28.04
C CYS A 27 13.46 12.36 -26.84
N PHE A 28 14.78 12.45 -26.79
CA PHE A 28 15.58 11.93 -25.67
C PHE A 28 15.19 12.59 -24.33
N LEU A 29 15.02 13.92 -24.31
CA LEU A 29 14.58 14.64 -23.11
C LEU A 29 13.18 14.20 -22.67
N THR A 30 12.24 14.05 -23.60
CA THR A 30 10.87 13.61 -23.28
C THR A 30 10.82 12.19 -22.74
N ILE A 31 11.58 11.25 -23.32
CA ILE A 31 11.66 9.87 -22.86
C ILE A 31 12.31 9.80 -21.48
N THR A 32 13.41 10.53 -21.27
CA THR A 32 14.10 10.58 -19.97
C THR A 32 13.17 11.14 -18.89
N TRP A 33 12.47 12.25 -19.16
CA TRP A 33 11.52 12.84 -18.23
C TRP A 33 10.37 11.89 -17.88
N LEU A 34 9.81 11.21 -18.88
CA LEU A 34 8.75 10.23 -18.67
C LEU A 34 9.23 9.03 -17.84
N ALA A 35 10.43 8.49 -18.12
CA ALA A 35 10.98 7.35 -17.40
C ALA A 35 11.19 7.65 -15.91
N PHE A 36 11.77 8.81 -15.57
CA PHE A 36 11.99 9.19 -14.19
C PHE A 36 10.66 9.48 -13.45
N ASN A 37 9.73 10.22 -14.05
CA ASN A 37 8.48 10.60 -13.38
C ASN A 37 7.51 9.40 -13.21
N THR A 38 7.47 8.49 -14.19
CA THR A 38 6.57 7.33 -14.15
C THR A 38 7.06 6.24 -13.19
N SER A 39 8.38 6.02 -13.10
CA SER A 39 8.94 4.98 -12.23
C SER A 39 8.63 5.22 -10.74
N PHE A 40 8.84 6.45 -10.25
CA PHE A 40 8.50 6.78 -8.87
C PHE A 40 6.99 6.72 -8.58
N ARG A 41 6.15 7.16 -9.52
CA ARG A 41 4.69 7.06 -9.38
C ARG A 41 4.20 5.62 -9.35
N SER A 42 4.82 4.73 -10.12
CA SER A 42 4.46 3.31 -10.14
C SER A 42 4.69 2.65 -8.77
N HIS A 43 5.84 2.89 -8.14
CA HIS A 43 6.10 2.39 -6.79
C HIS A 43 5.11 2.92 -5.76
N GLN A 44 4.81 4.23 -5.80
CA GLN A 44 3.83 4.84 -4.90
C GLN A 44 2.42 4.25 -5.10
N LEU A 45 2.01 4.03 -6.34
CA LEU A 45 0.73 3.41 -6.67
C LEU A 45 0.64 1.96 -6.18
N LEU A 46 1.68 1.16 -6.41
CA LEU A 46 1.71 -0.24 -5.97
C LEU A 46 1.68 -0.34 -4.44
N HIS A 47 2.45 0.50 -3.74
CA HIS A 47 2.42 0.58 -2.28
C HIS A 47 1.02 0.99 -1.78
N SER A 48 0.42 2.04 -2.37
CA SER A 48 -0.93 2.49 -2.00
C SER A 48 -1.98 1.40 -2.22
N ASN A 49 -1.89 0.65 -3.32
CA ASN A 49 -2.81 -0.44 -3.61
C ASN A 49 -2.70 -1.57 -2.60
N ALA A 50 -1.47 -1.96 -2.23
CA ALA A 50 -1.25 -2.96 -1.18
C ALA A 50 -1.78 -2.48 0.19
N ASP A 51 -1.57 -1.20 0.54
CA ASP A 51 -2.11 -0.62 1.77
C ASP A 51 -3.65 -0.63 1.77
N HIS A 52 -4.28 -0.24 0.65
CA HIS A 52 -5.72 -0.30 0.49
C HIS A 52 -6.29 -1.72 0.58
N ALA A 53 -5.56 -2.72 0.06
CA ALA A 53 -5.95 -4.12 0.21
C ALA A 53 -5.99 -4.52 1.69
N GLY A 54 -4.92 -4.23 2.45
CA GLY A 54 -4.86 -4.47 3.89
C GLY A 54 -5.99 -3.76 4.65
N ARG A 55 -6.28 -2.50 4.31
CA ARG A 55 -7.39 -1.73 4.91
C ARG A 55 -8.75 -2.33 4.60
N SER A 56 -8.98 -2.72 3.35
CA SER A 56 -10.23 -3.34 2.92
C SER A 56 -10.48 -4.64 3.67
N LEU A 57 -9.47 -5.51 3.75
CA LEU A 57 -9.54 -6.76 4.50
C LEU A 57 -9.83 -6.52 6.00
N THR A 58 -9.15 -5.55 6.60
CA THR A 58 -9.36 -5.18 8.01
C THR A 58 -10.76 -4.65 8.25
N LYS A 59 -11.27 -3.81 7.34
CA LYS A 59 -12.65 -3.29 7.41
C LYS A 59 -13.69 -4.40 7.25
N GLN A 60 -13.46 -5.34 6.34
CA GLN A 60 -14.32 -6.50 6.17
C GLN A 60 -14.33 -7.38 7.43
N LEU A 61 -13.17 -7.59 8.06
CA LEU A 61 -13.10 -8.27 9.34
C LEU A 61 -13.91 -7.52 10.41
N ALA A 62 -13.75 -6.20 10.52
CA ALA A 62 -14.49 -5.40 11.51
C ALA A 62 -16.01 -5.52 11.34
N LEU A 63 -16.49 -5.50 10.08
CA LEU A 63 -17.91 -5.70 9.76
C LEU A 63 -18.40 -7.11 10.13
N ASN A 64 -17.62 -8.13 9.79
CA ASN A 64 -17.98 -9.52 10.10
C ASN A 64 -17.86 -9.85 11.59
N ALA A 65 -17.03 -9.11 12.33
CA ALA A 65 -16.85 -9.27 13.77
C ALA A 65 -17.99 -8.64 14.59
N ALA A 66 -18.82 -7.77 14.02
CA ALA A 66 -19.88 -7.06 14.74
C ALA A 66 -20.83 -8.00 15.51
N LEU A 67 -21.40 -8.99 14.83
CA LEU A 67 -22.34 -9.93 15.43
C LEU A 67 -21.67 -10.88 16.45
N PRO A 68 -20.53 -11.54 16.12
CA PRO A 68 -19.79 -12.35 17.10
C PRO A 68 -19.36 -11.55 18.34
N MET A 69 -18.93 -10.30 18.15
CA MET A 69 -18.51 -9.40 19.23
C MET A 69 -19.67 -9.05 20.16
N SER A 70 -20.82 -8.68 19.60
CA SER A 70 -22.04 -8.40 20.37
C SER A 70 -22.49 -9.59 21.22
N ARG A 71 -22.28 -10.82 20.72
CA ARG A 71 -22.62 -12.07 21.41
C ARG A 71 -21.50 -12.63 22.28
N MET A 72 -20.33 -12.01 22.29
CA MET A 72 -19.10 -12.55 22.90
C MET A 72 -18.77 -13.98 22.42
N ASP A 73 -19.08 -14.28 21.15
CA ASP A 73 -18.80 -15.56 20.50
C ASP A 73 -17.32 -15.66 20.12
N THR A 74 -16.50 -16.00 21.12
CA THR A 74 -15.04 -16.10 20.96
C THR A 74 -14.60 -17.18 19.95
N PRO A 75 -15.26 -18.36 19.83
CA PRO A 75 -14.94 -19.30 18.75
C PRO A 75 -15.12 -18.69 17.35
N GLN A 76 -16.22 -17.99 17.10
CA GLN A 76 -16.47 -17.38 15.79
C GLN A 76 -15.51 -16.21 15.51
N LEU A 77 -15.19 -15.39 16.51
CA LEU A 77 -14.16 -14.34 16.37
C LEU A 77 -12.77 -14.92 16.06
N ARG A 78 -12.42 -16.07 16.67
CA ARG A 78 -11.16 -16.78 16.38
C ARG A 78 -11.15 -17.30 14.95
N ALA A 79 -12.23 -17.93 14.50
CA ALA A 79 -12.34 -18.40 13.12
C ALA A 79 -12.18 -17.28 12.09
N LEU A 80 -12.80 -16.12 12.33
CA LEU A 80 -12.62 -14.93 11.49
C LEU A 80 -11.17 -14.41 11.51
N SER A 81 -10.56 -14.36 12.68
CA SER A 81 -9.16 -13.93 12.84
C SER A 81 -8.19 -14.86 12.12
N ASN A 82 -8.40 -16.17 12.22
CA ASN A 82 -7.60 -17.20 11.54
C ASN A 82 -7.81 -17.17 10.03
N HIS A 83 -9.04 -16.95 9.58
CA HIS A 83 -9.33 -16.80 8.15
C HIS A 83 -8.57 -15.61 7.57
N LEU A 84 -8.60 -14.44 8.22
CA LEU A 84 -7.81 -13.30 7.74
C LEU A 84 -6.31 -13.57 7.83
N ALA A 85 -5.84 -14.23 8.89
CA ALA A 85 -4.43 -14.61 9.05
C ALA A 85 -3.94 -15.68 8.05
N SER A 86 -4.84 -16.27 7.26
CA SER A 86 -4.45 -17.17 6.16
C SER A 86 -3.96 -16.43 4.90
N ASP A 87 -4.16 -15.11 4.83
CA ASP A 87 -3.55 -14.26 3.80
C ASP A 87 -2.03 -14.16 4.04
N ASP A 88 -1.25 -14.43 3.00
CA ASP A 88 0.23 -14.50 3.05
C ASP A 88 0.89 -13.22 3.59
N TYR A 89 0.19 -12.09 3.56
CA TYR A 89 0.71 -10.79 3.98
C TYR A 89 0.17 -10.34 5.34
N VAL A 90 -0.74 -11.09 5.96
CA VAL A 90 -1.23 -10.80 7.30
C VAL A 90 -0.30 -11.43 8.34
N LEU A 91 0.39 -10.59 9.11
CA LEU A 91 1.32 -11.05 10.16
C LEU A 91 0.58 -11.38 11.46
N SER A 92 -0.41 -10.56 11.82
CA SER A 92 -1.24 -10.82 12.98
C SER A 92 -2.59 -10.13 12.89
N VAL A 93 -3.56 -10.72 13.57
CA VAL A 93 -4.92 -10.21 13.74
C VAL A 93 -5.24 -10.22 15.23
N ARG A 94 -5.72 -9.09 15.74
CA ARG A 94 -6.13 -8.94 17.15
C ARG A 94 -7.46 -8.20 17.24
N VAL A 95 -8.28 -8.62 18.19
CA VAL A 95 -9.58 -8.02 18.48
C VAL A 95 -9.60 -7.55 19.93
N TYR A 96 -10.05 -6.32 20.12
CA TYR A 96 -10.13 -5.66 21.42
C TYR A 96 -11.55 -5.17 21.69
N ASN A 97 -11.94 -5.09 22.95
CA ASN A 97 -13.16 -4.37 23.34
C ASN A 97 -12.96 -2.84 23.26
N HIS A 98 -14.05 -2.10 23.43
CA HIS A 98 -14.05 -0.63 23.44
C HIS A 98 -13.16 -0.01 24.54
N GLN A 99 -12.78 -0.79 25.57
CA GLN A 99 -11.87 -0.36 26.65
C GLN A 99 -10.39 -0.65 26.32
N GLY A 100 -10.10 -1.25 25.16
CA GLY A 100 -8.75 -1.65 24.76
C GLY A 100 -8.26 -2.95 25.38
N GLN A 101 -9.14 -3.75 25.98
CA GLN A 101 -8.78 -5.07 26.50
C GLN A 101 -8.79 -6.10 25.37
N PHE A 102 -7.74 -6.92 25.33
CA PHE A 102 -7.60 -8.00 24.36
C PHE A 102 -8.67 -9.07 24.58
N ILE A 103 -9.36 -9.44 23.49
CA ILE A 103 -10.38 -10.50 23.51
C ILE A 103 -9.83 -11.76 22.84
N ILE A 104 -9.34 -11.62 21.61
CA ILE A 104 -8.88 -12.74 20.79
C ILE A 104 -7.86 -12.29 19.75
N GLY A 105 -7.07 -13.22 19.25
CA GLY A 105 -6.22 -13.04 18.07
C GLY A 105 -6.22 -14.29 17.21
N ASN A 106 -5.48 -14.26 16.11
CA ASN A 106 -5.23 -15.46 15.31
C ASN A 106 -4.43 -16.50 16.12
N ASP A 107 -4.55 -17.77 15.74
CA ASP A 107 -3.85 -18.88 16.38
C ASP A 107 -2.34 -18.62 16.40
N GLY A 108 -1.72 -18.87 17.55
CA GLY A 108 -0.32 -18.51 17.83
C GLY A 108 -0.16 -17.14 18.54
N GLN A 109 -1.20 -16.30 18.56
CA GLN A 109 -1.21 -15.03 19.30
C GLN A 109 -2.24 -15.09 20.45
N ASN A 110 -1.80 -15.57 21.62
CA ASN A 110 -2.65 -15.64 22.83
C ASN A 110 -2.63 -14.35 23.67
N ALA A 111 -1.69 -13.43 23.38
CA ALA A 111 -1.55 -12.14 24.03
C ALA A 111 -0.88 -11.14 23.07
N PRO A 112 -1.06 -9.82 23.24
CA PRO A 112 -0.28 -8.82 22.51
C PRO A 112 1.22 -9.04 22.74
N PRO A 113 2.08 -8.89 21.72
CA PRO A 113 3.52 -8.90 21.92
C PRO A 113 3.89 -7.77 22.89
N GLN A 114 4.61 -8.11 23.96
CA GLN A 114 5.27 -7.08 24.78
C GLN A 114 6.36 -6.46 23.91
N ILE A 115 6.15 -5.22 23.49
CA ILE A 115 7.16 -4.43 22.80
C ILE A 115 8.14 -3.94 23.87
N THR A 116 9.02 -4.84 24.32
CA THR A 116 9.97 -4.54 25.42
C THR A 116 11.21 -3.83 24.91
N ASP A 117 11.57 -4.00 23.63
CA ASP A 117 12.72 -3.35 23.02
C ASP A 117 12.41 -2.87 21.61
N LEU A 118 12.01 -1.60 21.50
CA LEU A 118 12.09 -0.89 20.22
C LEU A 118 13.51 -0.29 20.15
N PRO A 119 14.41 -0.75 19.26
CA PRO A 119 15.65 -0.06 19.01
C PRO A 119 15.29 1.29 18.41
N ARG A 120 15.31 2.32 19.25
CA ARG A 120 15.32 3.70 18.79
C ARG A 120 16.57 3.85 17.92
N HIS A 121 16.35 4.11 16.63
CA HIS A 121 17.34 4.55 15.64
C HIS A 121 18.11 3.44 14.89
N LEU A 122 17.51 2.93 13.80
CA LEU A 122 18.24 2.75 12.54
C LEU A 122 17.53 3.58 11.45
N PRO A 123 18.21 4.58 10.83
CA PRO A 123 17.65 5.28 9.68
C PRO A 123 17.50 4.26 8.54
N GLY A 124 16.25 3.99 8.14
CA GLY A 124 15.91 3.07 7.04
C GLY A 124 15.41 1.67 7.44
N LEU A 125 15.43 1.29 8.73
CA LEU A 125 14.98 -0.05 9.18
C LEU A 125 14.00 -0.04 10.37
N ALA A 126 13.59 1.13 10.86
CA ALA A 126 12.77 1.27 12.07
C ALA A 126 11.40 1.90 11.82
N GLN A 127 10.75 1.61 10.69
CA GLN A 127 9.33 1.91 10.58
C GLN A 127 8.57 0.79 11.29
N SER A 128 8.38 0.98 12.59
CA SER A 128 7.37 0.24 13.36
C SER A 128 6.11 0.21 12.51
N LYS A 129 5.81 -0.98 11.97
CA LYS A 129 4.72 -1.20 11.04
C LYS A 129 3.43 -0.89 11.80
N GLN A 130 2.83 0.26 11.50
CA GLN A 130 1.60 0.66 12.17
C GLN A 130 0.52 -0.34 11.80
N PRO A 131 -0.12 -0.98 12.79
CA PRO A 131 -1.23 -1.86 12.50
C PRO A 131 -2.37 -1.04 11.90
N ILE A 132 -3.10 -1.67 10.99
CA ILE A 132 -4.35 -1.13 10.48
C ILE A 132 -5.40 -1.38 11.56
N VAL A 133 -6.01 -0.31 12.05
CA VAL A 133 -7.03 -0.37 13.11
C VAL A 133 -8.37 0.05 12.53
N GLU A 134 -9.37 -0.81 12.68
CA GLU A 134 -10.74 -0.52 12.26
C GLU A 134 -11.71 -0.76 13.43
N PRO A 135 -12.61 0.20 13.73
CA PRO A 135 -13.61 0.04 14.77
C PRO A 135 -14.66 -1.00 14.38
N ILE A 136 -15.14 -1.76 15.36
CA ILE A 136 -16.29 -2.65 15.26
C ILE A 136 -17.51 -1.90 15.79
N TYR A 137 -18.53 -1.78 14.96
CA TYR A 137 -19.80 -1.16 15.33
C TYR A 137 -20.90 -2.21 15.51
N ASP A 138 -21.80 -1.98 16.46
CA ASP A 138 -23.04 -2.76 16.56
C ASP A 138 -24.11 -2.30 15.56
N ALA A 139 -25.31 -2.89 15.65
CA ALA A 139 -26.45 -2.55 14.80
C ALA A 139 -26.95 -1.10 14.99
N GLU A 140 -26.66 -0.47 16.13
CA GLU A 140 -27.01 0.90 16.49
C GLU A 140 -25.87 1.89 16.17
N GLN A 141 -24.83 1.42 15.47
CA GLN A 141 -23.61 2.16 15.14
C GLN A 141 -22.78 2.62 16.36
N GLN A 142 -22.92 1.96 17.51
CA GLN A 142 -22.06 2.21 18.66
C GLN A 142 -20.76 1.40 18.54
N PRO A 143 -19.59 2.00 18.82
CA PRO A 143 -18.33 1.29 18.79
C PRO A 143 -18.25 0.32 19.98
N ILE A 144 -18.28 -0.98 19.69
CA ILE A 144 -18.23 -2.05 20.70
C ILE A 144 -16.81 -2.63 20.87
N GLY A 145 -15.91 -2.32 19.94
CA GLY A 145 -14.52 -2.74 19.96
C GLY A 145 -13.75 -2.27 18.73
N PHE A 146 -12.58 -2.87 18.50
CA PHE A 146 -11.79 -2.63 17.31
C PHE A 146 -10.95 -3.85 16.95
N VAL A 147 -10.63 -3.98 15.68
CA VAL A 147 -9.65 -4.93 15.17
C VAL A 147 -8.34 -4.22 14.87
N SER A 148 -7.23 -4.92 15.04
CA SER A 148 -5.88 -4.46 14.76
C SER A 148 -5.18 -5.52 13.94
N VAL A 149 -4.74 -5.16 12.73
CA VAL A 149 -4.15 -6.07 11.75
C VAL A 149 -2.79 -5.56 11.32
N GLU A 150 -1.77 -6.40 11.45
CA GLU A 150 -0.42 -6.10 10.99
C GLU A 150 -0.23 -6.61 9.54
N TYR A 151 -0.49 -5.77 8.52
CA TYR A 151 -0.45 -6.16 7.09
C TYR A 151 0.85 -5.78 6.35
N LEU A 152 1.57 -6.76 5.78
CA LEU A 152 2.92 -6.63 5.20
C LEU A 152 2.86 -5.96 3.80
N THR A 153 2.53 -4.67 3.78
CA THR A 153 2.36 -3.87 2.55
C THR A 153 3.55 -3.98 1.60
N GLU A 154 4.78 -3.89 2.09
CA GLU A 154 5.99 -4.01 1.26
C GLU A 154 6.16 -5.39 0.63
N ALA A 155 5.81 -6.46 1.36
CA ALA A 155 5.87 -7.83 0.83
C ALA A 155 4.77 -8.08 -0.22
N ALA A 156 3.56 -7.57 0.02
CA ALA A 156 2.45 -7.62 -0.93
C ALA A 156 2.77 -6.84 -2.23
N MET A 157 3.41 -5.68 -2.09
CA MET A 157 3.90 -4.90 -3.22
C MET A 157 4.96 -5.66 -4.03
N ALA A 158 5.95 -6.27 -3.36
CA ALA A 158 7.03 -6.99 -4.02
C ALA A 158 6.54 -8.18 -4.86
N GLN A 159 5.51 -8.89 -4.41
CA GLN A 159 4.89 -9.97 -5.20
C GLN A 159 4.17 -9.42 -6.44
N SER A 160 3.48 -8.29 -6.31
CA SER A 160 2.83 -7.64 -7.47
C SER A 160 3.87 -7.29 -8.53
N HIS A 161 5.05 -6.82 -8.14
CA HIS A 161 6.16 -6.53 -9.06
C HIS A 161 6.67 -7.77 -9.81
N ARG A 162 6.71 -8.94 -9.15
CA ARG A 162 7.10 -10.22 -9.79
C ARG A 162 6.09 -10.71 -10.83
N HIS A 163 4.82 -10.33 -10.74
CA HIS A 163 3.80 -10.74 -11.72
C HIS A 163 3.88 -9.94 -13.04
N PHE A 164 4.55 -8.79 -13.05
CA PHE A 164 4.74 -7.95 -14.25
C PHE A 164 6.04 -8.25 -15.01
N HIS A 165 6.86 -9.19 -14.53
CA HIS A 165 8.14 -9.60 -15.12
C HIS A 165 8.12 -11.10 -15.48
#